data_AF-A0AAU9XT47-F1
#
_entry.id   AF-A0AAU9XT47-F1
#
_cell.length_a   1.000
_cell.length_b   1.000
_cell.length_c   1.000
_cell.angle_alpha   90.00
_cell.angle_beta   90.00
_cell.angle_gamma   90.00
#
_symmetry.space_group_name_H-M   'P 1'
#
loop_
_entity.id
_entity.type
_entity.pdbx_description
1 polymer ?
#
loop_
_entity_poly.entity_id
_entity_poly.type
_entity_poly.pdbx_seq_one_letter_code
_entity_poly.pdbx_strand_id
1 'polypeptide(L)'
;MHDCTVSEAEDFIESLPLSVELPDSFTTTEAKVEVTGLLTFGKYLSCLQCHKKVADGSFTAKIIKCGNCNLTQKRDKCITNCFAQVKVSQDDNQFTVTFFQEQIKKVFNILQGPQTLDEEKITEALLDAPILKIKYDNKSKIINEVSPYII
;
A
#
# COMPACT_ATOMS: atom_id res chain seq x y z
N MET A 1 -52.64 -40.61 -5.46
CA MET A 1 -51.74 -39.67 -4.78
C MET A 1 -50.37 -40.30 -4.86
N HIS A 2 -49.43 -39.72 -5.61
CA HIS A 2 -48.09 -40.27 -5.75
C HIS A 2 -47.22 -39.66 -4.65
N ASP A 3 -46.71 -40.53 -3.78
CA ASP A 3 -45.80 -40.20 -2.68
C ASP A 3 -44.45 -39.78 -3.30
N CYS A 4 -44.09 -38.50 -3.19
CA CYS A 4 -42.76 -38.01 -3.53
C CYS A 4 -41.86 -38.14 -2.30
N THR A 5 -41.03 -39.18 -2.26
CA THR A 5 -40.00 -39.33 -1.24
C THR A 5 -38.80 -38.46 -1.60
N VAL A 6 -38.50 -37.48 -0.76
CA VAL A 6 -37.25 -36.70 -0.81
C VAL A 6 -36.19 -37.46 -0.01
N SER A 7 -35.06 -37.75 -0.65
CA SER A 7 -33.88 -38.34 0.00
C SER A 7 -32.72 -37.33 -0.02
N GLU A 8 -31.92 -37.32 1.06
CA GLU A 8 -30.70 -36.51 1.14
C GLU A 8 -29.70 -36.93 0.07
N ALA A 9 -29.02 -35.93 -0.51
CA ALA A 9 -27.90 -36.17 -1.41
C ALA A 9 -26.67 -36.58 -0.60
N GLU A 10 -25.83 -37.42 -1.19
CA GLU A 10 -24.56 -37.83 -0.58
C GLU A 10 -23.62 -36.62 -0.40
N ASP A 11 -22.87 -36.62 0.71
CA ASP A 11 -21.91 -35.56 1.01
C ASP A 11 -20.85 -35.45 -0.09
N PHE A 12 -20.50 -34.22 -0.45
CA PHE A 12 -19.45 -33.95 -1.43
C PHE A 12 -18.07 -34.30 -0.84
N ILE A 13 -17.50 -35.43 -1.26
CA ILE A 13 -16.21 -35.96 -0.76
C ILE A 13 -15.02 -35.41 -1.57
N GLU A 14 -15.26 -34.74 -2.70
CA GLU A 14 -14.19 -34.22 -3.55
C GLU A 14 -13.44 -33.07 -2.87
N SER A 15 -12.11 -33.17 -2.86
CA SER A 15 -11.25 -32.09 -2.40
C SER A 15 -11.41 -30.89 -3.32
N LEU A 16 -11.80 -29.75 -2.74
CA LEU A 16 -11.84 -28.47 -3.45
C LEU A 16 -10.49 -28.21 -4.14
N PRO A 17 -10.49 -27.68 -5.37
CA PRO A 17 -9.25 -27.33 -6.05
C PRO A 17 -8.44 -26.36 -5.17
N LEU A 18 -7.17 -26.66 -4.97
CA LEU A 18 -6.26 -25.74 -4.30
C LEU A 18 -6.25 -24.42 -5.07
N SER A 19 -6.45 -23.31 -4.36
CA SER A 19 -6.29 -21.99 -4.94
C SER A 19 -4.84 -21.83 -5.40
N VAL A 20 -4.62 -21.83 -6.72
CA VAL A 20 -3.31 -21.52 -7.28
C VAL A 20 -3.10 -20.03 -7.08
N GLU A 21 -2.15 -19.67 -6.20
CA GLU A 21 -1.68 -18.29 -6.11
C GLU A 21 -1.03 -17.93 -7.45
N LEU A 22 -1.62 -16.95 -8.14
CA LEU A 22 -1.10 -16.47 -9.42
C LEU A 22 0.30 -15.88 -9.21
N PRO A 23 1.24 -16.09 -10.15
CA PRO A 23 2.58 -15.52 -10.03
C PRO A 23 2.53 -13.99 -9.91
N ASP A 24 3.44 -13.39 -9.13
CA ASP A 24 3.53 -11.93 -8.95
C ASP A 24 3.69 -11.13 -10.26
N SER A 25 4.18 -11.78 -11.32
CA SER A 25 4.29 -11.20 -12.66
C SER A 25 2.93 -10.94 -13.31
N PHE A 26 1.85 -11.58 -12.84
CA PHE A 26 0.48 -11.33 -13.31
C PHE A 26 -0.24 -10.24 -12.50
N THR A 27 0.23 -9.96 -11.28
CA THR A 27 -0.40 -8.98 -10.38
C THR A 27 0.32 -7.65 -10.39
N THR A 28 1.58 -7.57 -10.83
CA THR A 28 2.36 -6.33 -10.84
C THR A 28 2.67 -5.83 -12.25
N THR A 29 2.77 -4.50 -12.41
CA THR A 29 3.13 -3.86 -13.68
C THR A 29 4.22 -2.83 -13.45
N GLU A 30 5.18 -2.79 -14.38
CA GLU A 30 6.20 -1.74 -14.45
C GLU A 30 5.76 -0.63 -15.40
N ALA A 31 5.94 0.62 -15.00
CA ALA A 31 5.58 1.79 -15.79
C ALA A 31 6.63 2.90 -15.64
N LYS A 32 6.78 3.69 -16.71
CA LYS A 32 7.52 4.95 -16.69
C LYS A 32 6.49 6.06 -16.47
N VAL A 33 6.66 6.82 -15.41
CA VAL A 33 5.62 7.77 -14.99
C VAL A 33 6.20 9.11 -14.60
N GLU A 34 5.45 10.15 -14.90
CA GLU A 34 5.63 11.50 -14.34
C GLU A 34 4.60 11.71 -13.23
N VAL A 35 5.02 12.23 -12.08
CA VAL A 35 4.10 12.60 -11.00
C VAL A 35 3.54 13.98 -11.31
N THR A 36 2.23 14.09 -11.51
CA THR A 36 1.58 15.33 -11.97
C THR A 36 0.75 16.01 -10.88
N GLY A 37 0.46 15.32 -9.77
CA GLY A 37 -0.31 15.89 -8.68
C GLY A 37 -0.34 15.02 -7.43
N LEU A 38 -0.53 15.66 -6.27
CA LEU A 38 -0.82 14.99 -5.01
C LEU A 38 -2.33 15.06 -4.75
N LEU A 39 -2.94 13.91 -4.44
CA LEU A 39 -4.38 13.82 -4.11
C LEU A 39 -4.61 13.77 -2.61
N THR A 40 -3.86 12.89 -1.93
CA THR A 40 -4.04 12.65 -0.50
C THR A 40 -2.68 12.46 0.15
N PHE A 41 -2.46 13.10 1.27
CA PHE A 41 -1.38 12.77 2.19
C PHE A 41 -1.97 12.34 3.53
N GLY A 42 -1.34 11.34 4.16
CA GLY A 42 -1.79 10.88 5.46
C GLY A 42 -0.66 10.29 6.28
N LYS A 43 -0.80 10.40 7.61
CA LYS A 43 0.05 9.73 8.58
C LYS A 43 -0.73 8.61 9.26
N TYR A 44 -0.03 7.54 9.59
CA TYR A 44 -0.58 6.44 10.37
C TYR A 44 0.45 5.95 11.38
N LEU A 45 -0.06 5.32 12.44
CA LEU A 45 0.77 4.68 13.44
C LEU A 45 0.92 3.19 13.11
N SER A 46 2.09 2.66 13.39
CA SER A 46 2.43 1.26 13.32
C SER A 46 2.87 0.74 14.68
N CYS A 47 2.57 -0.52 14.95
CA CYS A 47 3.00 -1.20 16.16
C CYS A 47 4.53 -1.28 16.22
N LEU A 48 5.12 -0.96 17.38
CA LEU A 48 6.55 -1.08 17.64
C LEU A 48 7.10 -2.50 17.39
N GLN A 49 6.31 -3.53 17.68
CA GLN A 49 6.78 -4.92 17.64
C GLN A 49 6.56 -5.59 16.29
N CYS A 50 5.36 -5.47 15.71
CA CYS A 50 5.03 -6.16 14.45
C CYS A 50 4.98 -5.25 13.23
N HIS A 51 5.23 -3.94 13.39
CA HIS A 51 5.26 -2.92 12.33
C HIS A 51 3.96 -2.74 11.52
N LYS A 52 2.92 -3.54 11.79
CA LYS A 52 1.59 -3.43 11.18
C LYS A 52 0.89 -2.15 11.64
N LYS A 53 0.10 -1.56 10.73
CA LYS A 53 -0.76 -0.40 11.00
C LYS A 53 -1.68 -0.69 12.19
N VAL A 54 -1.80 0.27 13.12
CA VAL A 54 -2.80 0.23 14.20
C VAL A 54 -4.05 0.99 13.79
N ALA A 55 -5.19 0.69 14.43
CA ALA A 55 -6.50 1.19 14.04
C ALA A 55 -6.57 2.73 13.93
N ASP A 56 -7.33 3.21 12.96
CA ASP A 56 -7.57 4.64 12.73
C ASP A 56 -8.26 5.28 13.97
N GLY A 57 -7.88 6.52 14.31
CA GLY A 57 -8.29 7.19 15.56
C GLY A 57 -7.35 7.01 16.75
N SER A 58 -6.31 6.17 16.63
CA SER A 58 -5.32 5.94 17.69
C SER A 58 -4.42 7.16 18.00
N PHE A 59 -4.47 8.22 17.19
CA PHE A 59 -3.64 9.41 17.36
C PHE A 59 -3.94 10.21 18.63
N THR A 60 -5.18 10.16 19.13
CA THR A 60 -5.60 10.88 20.34
C THR A 60 -5.43 10.03 21.62
N ALA A 61 -5.26 8.72 21.48
CA ALA A 61 -5.10 7.82 22.61
C ALA A 61 -3.69 7.90 23.20
N LYS A 62 -3.57 7.80 24.53
CA LYS A 62 -2.26 7.70 25.21
C LYS A 62 -1.65 6.29 25.11
N ILE A 63 -2.52 5.28 25.04
CA ILE A 63 -2.16 3.86 25.03
C ILE A 63 -2.91 3.22 23.86
N ILE A 64 -2.20 2.40 23.08
CA ILE A 64 -2.72 1.74 21.89
C ILE A 64 -2.54 0.24 22.04
N LYS A 65 -3.60 -0.52 21.77
CA LYS A 65 -3.54 -1.98 21.64
C LYS A 65 -3.44 -2.35 20.16
N CYS A 66 -2.42 -3.10 19.79
CA CYS A 66 -2.25 -3.60 18.43
C CYS A 66 -3.23 -4.74 18.16
N GLY A 67 -4.12 -4.59 17.17
CA GLY A 67 -5.04 -5.66 16.77
C GLY A 67 -4.38 -6.89 16.14
N ASN A 68 -3.14 -6.77 15.64
CA ASN A 68 -2.44 -7.86 14.95
C ASN A 68 -1.64 -8.77 15.92
N CYS A 69 -0.97 -8.20 16.92
CA CYS A 69 -0.12 -8.97 17.84
C CYS A 69 -0.53 -8.86 19.31
N ASN A 70 -1.65 -8.18 19.60
CA ASN A 70 -2.19 -7.94 20.94
C ASN A 70 -1.30 -7.14 21.91
N LEU A 71 -0.12 -6.65 21.46
CA LEU A 71 0.73 -5.78 22.25
C LEU A 71 0.02 -4.47 22.61
N THR A 72 -0.01 -4.15 23.90
CA THR A 72 -0.44 -2.84 24.41
C THR A 72 0.79 -1.96 24.62
N GLN A 73 0.83 -0.80 23.97
CA GLN A 73 2.02 0.06 23.92
C GLN A 73 1.64 1.53 24.11
N LYS A 74 2.60 2.33 24.58
CA LYS A 74 2.41 3.79 24.65
C LYS A 74 2.39 4.38 23.25
N ARG A 75 1.52 5.36 23.02
CA ARG A 75 1.35 6.00 21.71
C ARG A 75 2.63 6.67 21.19
N ASP A 76 3.42 7.28 22.07
CA ASP A 76 4.71 7.89 21.74
C ASP A 76 5.79 6.88 21.32
N LYS A 77 5.57 5.59 21.61
CA LYS A 77 6.45 4.49 21.18
C LYS A 77 5.98 3.82 19.89
N CYS A 78 4.81 4.15 19.37
CA CYS A 78 4.39 3.70 18.05
C CYS A 78 5.24 4.34 16.96
N ILE A 79 5.48 3.59 15.89
CA ILE A 79 6.22 4.09 14.73
C ILE A 79 5.27 4.94 13.92
N THR A 80 5.63 6.20 13.67
CA THR A 80 4.85 7.08 12.79
C THR A 80 5.31 6.86 11.36
N ASN A 81 4.36 6.54 10.48
CA ASN A 81 4.58 6.39 9.05
C ASN A 81 3.70 7.36 8.25
N CYS A 82 4.04 7.58 6.99
CA CYS A 82 3.24 8.36 6.05
C CYS A 82 2.94 7.59 4.76
N PHE A 83 1.93 8.05 4.05
CA PHE A 83 1.63 7.63 2.68
C PHE A 83 1.14 8.84 1.88
N ALA A 84 1.33 8.76 0.57
CA ALA A 84 0.87 9.74 -0.40
C ALA A 84 0.15 9.02 -1.55
N GLN A 85 -1.04 9.48 -1.89
CA GLN A 85 -1.72 9.11 -3.14
C GLN A 85 -1.47 10.21 -4.15
N VAL A 86 -0.86 9.84 -5.27
CA VAL A 86 -0.47 10.79 -6.31
C VAL A 86 -1.09 10.40 -7.64
N LYS A 87 -1.33 11.41 -8.46
CA LYS A 87 -1.69 11.26 -9.86
C LYS A 87 -0.42 11.17 -10.68
N VAL A 88 -0.36 10.17 -11.54
CA VAL A 88 0.76 9.92 -12.44
C VAL A 88 0.29 9.91 -13.88
N SER A 89 1.17 10.34 -14.79
CA SER A 89 0.97 10.29 -16.24
C SER A 89 1.92 9.27 -16.87
N GLN A 90 1.39 8.45 -17.79
CA GLN A 90 2.14 7.52 -18.63
C GLN A 90 1.53 7.56 -20.03
N ASP A 91 2.30 7.95 -21.04
CA ASP A 91 1.89 7.90 -22.46
C ASP A 91 0.46 8.47 -22.69
N ASP A 92 0.21 9.68 -22.18
CA ASP A 92 -1.07 10.41 -22.18
C ASP A 92 -2.20 9.84 -21.30
N ASN A 93 -2.00 8.67 -20.68
CA ASN A 93 -2.93 8.12 -19.69
C ASN A 93 -2.59 8.59 -18.28
N GLN A 94 -3.61 8.99 -17.51
CA GLN A 94 -3.44 9.36 -16.11
C GLN A 94 -4.11 8.35 -15.18
N PHE A 95 -3.41 7.97 -14.12
CA PHE A 95 -3.94 7.09 -13.09
C PHE A 95 -3.41 7.48 -11.71
N THR A 96 -3.99 6.89 -10.67
CA THR A 96 -3.60 7.15 -9.28
C THR A 96 -2.83 5.97 -8.71
N VAL A 97 -1.76 6.27 -7.99
CA VAL A 97 -0.92 5.28 -7.30
C VAL A 97 -0.66 5.73 -5.87
N THR A 98 -0.37 4.76 -4.99
CA THR A 98 -0.08 5.01 -3.58
C THR A 98 1.38 4.72 -3.26
N PHE A 99 2.09 5.73 -2.77
CA PHE A 99 3.44 5.63 -2.23
C PHE A 99 3.36 5.51 -0.70
N PHE A 100 3.94 4.45 -0.14
CA PHE A 100 4.19 4.39 1.30
C PHE A 100 5.56 5.01 1.63
N GLN A 101 5.79 5.25 2.92
CA GLN A 101 7.00 5.91 3.42
C GLN A 101 8.31 5.38 2.82
N GLU A 102 8.44 4.06 2.62
CA GLU A 102 9.66 3.49 2.05
C GLU A 102 9.89 3.96 0.60
N GLN A 103 8.84 4.00 -0.21
CA GLN A 103 8.89 4.49 -1.59
C GLN A 103 9.10 6.00 -1.62
N ILE A 104 8.48 6.77 -0.71
CA ILE A 104 8.72 8.22 -0.58
C ILE A 104 10.19 8.49 -0.26
N LYS A 105 10.79 7.74 0.66
CA LYS A 105 12.23 7.84 0.96
C LYS A 105 13.12 7.53 -0.24
N LYS A 106 12.73 6.58 -1.10
CA LYS A 106 13.46 6.31 -2.35
C LYS A 106 13.42 7.51 -3.28
N VAL A 107 12.28 8.22 -3.40
CA VAL A 107 12.19 9.46 -4.19
C VAL A 107 13.12 10.54 -3.63
N PHE A 108 13.14 10.75 -2.30
CA PHE A 108 14.11 11.68 -1.68
C PHE A 108 15.56 11.29 -1.97
N ASN A 109 15.90 10.00 -1.93
CA ASN A 109 17.25 9.54 -2.24
C ASN A 109 17.63 9.80 -3.71
N ILE A 110 16.68 9.67 -4.64
CA ILE A 110 16.90 10.00 -6.06
C ILE A 110 17.20 11.49 -6.22
N LEU A 111 16.46 12.35 -5.51
CA LEU A 111 16.64 13.80 -5.52
C LEU A 111 17.81 14.30 -4.64
N GLN A 112 18.48 13.41 -3.90
CA GLN A 112 19.47 13.76 -2.87
C GLN A 112 18.93 14.76 -1.81
N GLY A 113 17.62 14.69 -1.54
CA GLY A 113 16.93 15.58 -0.61
C GLY A 113 16.93 15.08 0.84
N PRO A 114 16.56 15.93 1.82
CA PRO A 114 16.46 15.54 3.21
C PRO A 114 15.29 14.57 3.44
N GLN A 115 15.55 13.44 4.12
CA GLN A 115 14.48 12.53 4.50
C GLN A 115 13.66 13.12 5.66
N THR A 116 12.43 13.55 5.37
CA THR A 116 11.49 14.12 6.33
C THR A 116 10.11 13.47 6.23
N LEU A 117 9.26 13.67 7.24
CA LEU A 117 7.85 13.28 7.29
C LEU A 117 6.92 14.50 7.17
N ASP A 118 7.46 15.63 6.75
CA ASP A 118 6.72 16.87 6.53
C ASP A 118 5.93 16.79 5.21
N GLU A 119 4.67 17.20 5.26
CA GLU A 119 3.74 17.08 4.12
C GLU A 119 4.16 17.98 2.96
N GLU A 120 4.49 19.24 3.22
CA GLU A 120 4.92 20.18 2.18
C GLU A 120 6.18 19.67 1.50
N LYS A 121 7.20 19.26 2.27
CA LYS A 121 8.46 18.76 1.71
C LYS A 121 8.30 17.46 0.93
N ILE A 122 7.41 16.57 1.37
CA ILE A 122 7.08 15.35 0.61
C ILE A 122 6.35 15.70 -0.68
N THR A 123 5.42 16.66 -0.63
CA THR A 123 4.67 17.12 -1.80
C THR A 123 5.61 17.72 -2.84
N GLU A 124 6.47 18.64 -2.41
CA GLU A 124 7.52 19.25 -3.24
C GLU A 124 8.40 18.17 -3.89
N ALA A 125 8.93 17.23 -3.10
CA ALA A 125 9.81 16.19 -3.61
C ALA A 125 9.12 15.21 -4.59
N LEU A 126 7.84 14.89 -4.37
CA LEU A 126 7.10 14.02 -5.29
C LEU A 126 6.80 14.72 -6.62
N LEU A 127 6.53 16.03 -6.59
CA LEU A 127 6.21 16.82 -7.80
C LEU A 127 7.46 17.30 -8.56
N ASP A 128 8.59 17.49 -7.88
CA ASP A 128 9.89 17.82 -8.48
C ASP A 128 10.65 16.59 -8.97
N ALA A 129 10.16 15.38 -8.65
CA ALA A 129 10.78 14.14 -9.08
C ALA A 129 10.85 14.07 -10.62
N PRO A 130 12.00 13.65 -11.19
CA PRO A 130 12.08 13.35 -12.62
C PRO A 130 11.17 12.17 -12.95
N ILE A 131 11.05 11.83 -14.24
CA ILE A 131 10.35 10.62 -14.68
C ILE A 131 10.88 9.42 -13.89
N LEU A 132 9.97 8.72 -13.23
CA LEU A 132 10.26 7.57 -12.37
C LEU A 132 9.93 6.27 -13.11
N LYS A 133 10.75 5.25 -12.92
CA LYS A 133 10.36 3.87 -13.21
C LYS A 133 9.77 3.27 -11.94
N ILE A 134 8.48 2.94 -11.98
CA ILE A 134 7.74 2.36 -10.85
C ILE A 134 7.30 0.94 -11.16
N LYS A 135 7.16 0.12 -10.11
CA LYS A 135 6.49 -1.17 -10.16
C LYS A 135 5.37 -1.18 -9.13
N TYR A 136 4.14 -1.42 -9.57
CA TYR A 136 2.95 -1.34 -8.71
C TYR A 136 2.05 -2.56 -8.86
N ASP A 137 1.25 -2.84 -7.83
CA ASP A 137 0.22 -3.87 -7.87
C ASP A 137 -1.01 -3.39 -8.66
N ASN A 138 -1.47 -4.20 -9.61
CA ASN A 138 -2.50 -3.83 -10.57
C ASN A 138 -3.87 -3.60 -9.94
N LYS A 139 -4.17 -4.30 -8.83
CA LYS A 139 -5.47 -4.23 -8.16
C LYS A 139 -5.55 -3.07 -7.18
N SER A 140 -4.54 -2.93 -6.33
CA SER A 140 -4.48 -1.94 -5.25
C SER A 140 -3.83 -0.61 -5.65
N LYS A 141 -3.08 -0.60 -6.77
CA LYS A 141 -2.26 0.53 -7.23
C LYS A 141 -1.23 1.00 -6.18
N ILE A 142 -0.80 0.08 -5.30
CA ILE A 142 0.27 0.33 -4.34
C ILE A 142 1.60 0.10 -5.04
N ILE A 143 2.54 1.04 -4.83
CA ILE A 143 3.88 0.92 -5.38
C ILE A 143 4.75 0.03 -4.50
N ASN A 144 5.37 -0.95 -5.12
CA ASN A 144 6.33 -1.84 -4.49
C ASN A 144 7.76 -1.31 -4.65
N GLU A 145 8.11 -0.84 -5.85
CA GLU A 145 9.46 -0.40 -6.20
C GLU A 145 9.46 0.93 -6.96
N VAL A 146 10.48 1.75 -6.68
CA VAL A 146 10.72 3.06 -7.33
C VAL A 146 12.21 3.15 -7.65
N SER A 147 12.52 3.58 -8.86
CA SER A 147 13.88 3.78 -9.36
C SER A 147 13.94 4.97 -10.31
N PRO A 148 15.09 5.65 -10.43
CA PRO A 148 15.25 6.69 -11.43
C PRO A 148 15.15 6.09 -12.83
N TYR A 149 14.50 6.80 -13.76
CA TYR A 149 14.59 6.45 -15.17
C TYR A 149 15.84 7.09 -15.78
N ILE A 150 16.81 6.25 -16.16
CA ILE A 150 18.06 6.69 -16.82
C ILE A 150 17.90 6.42 -18.32
N ILE A 151 18.10 7.47 -19.12
CA ILE A 151 18.08 7.43 -20.60
C ILE A 151 19.43 6.97 -21.13
#